data_AF-A0A9D8WYZ0-F1
#
_entry.id   AF-A0A9D8WYZ0-F1
#
_cell.length_a   1.000
_cell.length_b   1.000
_cell.length_c   1.000
_cell.angle_alpha   90.00
_cell.angle_beta   90.00
_cell.angle_gamma   90.00
#
_symmetry.space_group_name_H-M   'P 1'
#
loop_
_entity.id
_entity.type
_entity.pdbx_description
1 polymer ?
#
loop_
_entity_poly.entity_id
_entity_poly.type
_entity_poly.pdbx_seq_one_letter_code
_entity_poly.pdbx_strand_id
1 'polypeptide(L)'
;MNKEKFKKWLMFFCNPRLLFCFGLAWLVTNGWSYIMLGFGTYLDIPWMIAVSGAYLTFIWLPISPEKILTVAITMALLRVLFPYDEKTLAVLKELRAKMRMKKKSHMGKREQRRHRRKAMLAFAKKYKKKSVDLLK
;
A
#
# COMPACT_ATOMS: atom_id res chain seq x y z
N MET A 1 0.50 -3.60 28.46
CA MET A 1 0.53 -4.53 27.30
C MET A 1 1.07 -5.87 27.79
N ASN A 2 0.23 -6.92 27.87
CA ASN A 2 0.59 -8.19 28.52
C ASN A 2 1.76 -8.89 27.81
N LYS A 3 2.76 -9.34 28.57
CA LYS A 3 3.93 -10.09 28.11
C LYS A 3 3.55 -11.32 27.25
N GLU A 4 2.46 -12.00 27.62
CA GLU A 4 1.86 -13.13 26.88
C GLU A 4 1.43 -12.77 25.44
N LYS A 5 0.80 -11.59 25.26
CA LYS A 5 0.38 -11.12 23.93
C LYS A 5 1.58 -10.71 23.10
N PHE A 6 2.56 -10.05 23.71
CA PHE A 6 3.80 -9.65 23.05
C PHE A 6 4.62 -10.87 22.62
N LYS A 7 4.68 -11.93 23.43
CA LYS A 7 5.36 -13.19 23.09
C LYS A 7 4.69 -13.90 21.91
N LYS A 8 3.35 -13.96 21.87
CA LYS A 8 2.60 -14.48 20.70
C LYS A 8 2.80 -13.62 19.46
N TRP A 9 2.83 -12.29 19.61
CA TRP A 9 3.10 -11.36 18.51
C TRP A 9 4.53 -11.51 17.99
N LEU A 10 5.52 -11.64 18.88
CA LEU A 10 6.90 -11.94 18.55
C LEU A 10 7.04 -13.30 17.89
N MET A 11 6.36 -14.35 18.36
CA MET A 11 6.39 -15.67 17.73
C MET A 11 5.78 -15.64 16.31
N PHE A 12 4.79 -14.77 16.10
CA PHE A 12 4.17 -14.54 14.80
C PHE A 12 5.04 -13.68 13.87
N PHE A 13 5.74 -12.67 14.40
CA PHE A 13 6.71 -11.85 13.64
C PHE A 13 8.02 -12.60 13.38
N CYS A 14 8.42 -13.47 14.30
CA CYS A 14 9.57 -14.36 14.22
C CYS A 14 9.22 -15.67 13.49
N ASN A 15 8.13 -15.70 12.72
CA ASN A 15 7.97 -16.70 11.68
C ASN A 15 9.04 -16.36 10.63
N PRO A 16 10.09 -17.19 10.46
CA PRO A 16 11.28 -16.84 9.69
C PRO A 16 10.94 -16.43 8.26
N ARG A 17 9.85 -16.97 7.70
CA ARG A 17 9.33 -16.64 6.37
C ARG A 17 8.78 -15.21 6.26
N LEU A 18 8.09 -14.71 7.29
CA LEU A 18 7.58 -13.33 7.32
C LEU A 18 8.69 -12.33 7.60
N LEU A 19 9.60 -12.66 8.52
CA LEU A 19 10.76 -11.83 8.84
C LEU A 19 11.71 -11.71 7.64
N PHE A 20 11.93 -12.80 6.91
CA PHE A 20 12.74 -12.76 5.67
C PHE A 20 12.09 -11.91 4.60
N CYS A 21 10.78 -12.03 4.40
CA CYS A 21 10.06 -11.25 3.41
C CYS A 21 10.07 -9.75 3.75
N PHE A 22 9.84 -9.41 5.02
CA PHE A 22 9.91 -8.03 5.49
C PHE A 22 11.34 -7.48 5.47
N GLY A 23 12.31 -8.31 5.87
CA GLY A 23 13.73 -8.00 5.84
C GLY A 23 14.25 -7.78 4.43
N LEU A 24 13.89 -8.62 3.46
CA LEU A 24 14.25 -8.45 2.05
C LEU A 24 13.55 -7.24 1.42
N ALA A 25 12.26 -7.04 1.70
CA ALA A 25 11.56 -5.84 1.26
C ALA A 25 12.25 -4.58 1.80
N TRP A 26 12.59 -4.57 3.10
CA TRP A 26 13.33 -3.47 3.73
C TRP A 26 14.74 -3.32 3.16
N LEU A 27 15.45 -4.43 2.91
CA LEU A 27 16.78 -4.45 2.35
C LEU A 27 16.80 -3.79 0.98
N VAL A 28 15.79 -4.08 0.16
CA VAL A 28 15.73 -3.56 -1.20
C VAL A 28 15.16 -2.13 -1.26
N THR A 29 14.27 -1.74 -0.35
CA THR A 29 13.73 -0.37 -0.33
C THR A 29 14.72 0.63 0.26
N ASN A 30 15.34 0.28 1.39
CA ASN A 30 16.18 1.18 2.17
C ASN A 30 17.55 0.57 2.51
N GLY A 31 17.61 -0.72 2.81
CA GLY A 31 18.83 -1.42 3.23
C GLY A 31 19.98 -1.37 2.23
N TRP A 32 19.70 -1.26 0.93
CA TRP A 32 20.71 -1.23 -0.13
C TRP A 32 21.61 0.01 0.00
N SER A 33 21.04 1.15 0.43
CA SER A 33 21.80 2.37 0.67
C SER A 33 22.74 2.23 1.85
N TYR A 34 22.32 1.53 2.92
CA TYR A 34 23.17 1.21 4.06
C TYR A 34 24.28 0.21 3.71
N ILE A 35 23.97 -0.79 2.86
CA ILE A 35 24.97 -1.75 2.35
C ILE A 35 25.99 -1.02 1.48
N MET A 36 25.54 -0.19 0.55
CA MET A 36 26.42 0.59 -0.35
C MET A 36 27.24 1.61 0.42
N LEU A 37 26.68 2.26 1.44
CA LEU A 37 27.43 3.17 2.31
C LEU A 37 28.50 2.40 3.09
N GLY A 38 28.14 1.28 3.73
CA GLY A 38 29.07 0.47 4.51
C GLY A 38 30.18 -0.17 3.68
N PHE A 39 29.85 -0.74 2.51
CA PHE A 39 30.86 -1.23 1.57
C PHE A 39 31.68 -0.09 0.97
N GLY A 40 31.07 1.07 0.74
CA GLY A 40 31.73 2.24 0.18
C GLY A 40 32.79 2.78 1.12
N THR A 41 32.47 2.87 2.41
CA THR A 41 33.42 3.26 3.45
C THR A 41 34.47 2.19 3.72
N TYR A 42 34.14 0.90 3.54
CA TYR A 42 35.10 -0.19 3.78
C TYR A 42 36.11 -0.35 2.63
N LEU A 43 35.65 -0.18 1.38
CA LEU A 43 36.48 -0.26 0.17
C LEU A 43 37.01 1.11 -0.28
N ASP A 44 36.70 2.16 0.48
CA ASP A 44 37.06 3.56 0.24
C ASP A 44 36.72 4.05 -1.18
N ILE A 45 35.51 3.72 -1.67
CA ILE A 45 35.03 4.09 -3.00
C ILE A 45 34.17 5.37 -2.90
N PRO A 46 34.72 6.55 -3.21
CA PRO A 46 34.09 7.83 -2.93
C PRO A 46 32.78 8.06 -3.69
N TRP A 47 32.67 7.57 -4.94
CA TRP A 47 31.44 7.68 -5.72
C TRP A 47 30.29 6.89 -5.09
N MET A 48 30.58 5.71 -4.53
CA MET A 48 29.57 4.84 -3.91
C MET A 48 29.07 5.42 -2.58
N ILE A 49 29.98 6.03 -1.79
CA ILE A 49 29.64 6.79 -0.59
C ILE A 49 28.78 8.01 -0.93
N ALA A 50 29.15 8.76 -1.98
CA ALA A 50 28.40 9.95 -2.39
C ALA A 50 26.98 9.62 -2.86
N VAL A 51 26.82 8.57 -3.69
CA VAL A 51 25.50 8.13 -4.19
C VAL A 51 24.63 7.60 -3.05
N SER A 52 25.18 6.78 -2.15
CA SER A 52 24.44 6.24 -1.02
C SER A 52 24.06 7.31 0.02
N GLY A 53 24.97 8.24 0.32
CA GLY A 53 24.70 9.38 1.19
C GLY A 53 23.69 10.38 0.60
N ALA A 54 23.77 10.66 -0.70
CA ALA A 54 22.79 11.46 -1.40
C ALA A 54 21.40 10.80 -1.37
N TYR A 55 21.32 9.48 -1.57
CA TYR A 55 20.06 8.74 -1.45
C TYR A 55 19.49 8.76 -0.03
N LEU A 56 20.34 8.63 1.01
CA LEU A 56 19.93 8.68 2.41
C LEU A 56 19.37 10.05 2.81
N THR A 57 19.98 11.13 2.29
CA THR A 57 19.49 12.50 2.50
C THR A 57 18.24 12.79 1.69
N PHE A 58 18.09 12.21 0.49
CA PHE A 58 16.87 12.28 -0.31
C PHE A 58 15.68 11.53 0.33
N ILE A 59 15.95 10.44 1.06
CA ILE A 59 14.93 9.71 1.84
C ILE A 59 14.32 10.57 2.94
N TRP A 60 15.09 11.51 3.48
CA TRP A 60 14.61 12.39 4.54
C TRP A 60 13.57 13.41 4.05
N LEU A 61 13.40 13.58 2.73
CA LEU A 61 12.41 14.46 2.14
C LEU A 61 11.03 13.77 2.07
N PRO A 62 9.97 14.35 2.67
CA PRO A 62 8.63 13.73 2.75
C PRO A 62 7.86 13.63 1.42
N ILE A 63 8.49 13.98 0.29
CA ILE A 63 7.89 14.07 -1.05
C ILE A 63 8.44 12.96 -1.98
N SER A 64 9.29 12.06 -1.47
CA SER A 64 10.03 11.13 -2.32
C SER A 64 9.16 10.09 -3.07
N PRO A 65 9.49 9.78 -4.34
CA PRO A 65 8.82 8.77 -5.19
C PRO A 65 8.99 7.32 -4.69
N GLU A 66 9.60 7.13 -3.52
CA GLU A 66 9.78 5.89 -2.75
C GLU A 66 8.56 4.97 -2.77
N LYS A 67 7.35 5.53 -2.71
CA LYS A 67 6.13 4.71 -2.67
C LYS A 67 5.87 3.95 -3.96
N ILE A 68 6.43 4.36 -5.10
CA ILE A 68 6.24 3.70 -6.39
C ILE A 68 7.29 2.60 -6.57
N LEU A 69 8.55 2.91 -6.26
CA LEU A 69 9.66 1.97 -6.39
C LEU A 69 9.50 0.81 -5.40
N THR A 70 9.08 1.10 -4.17
CA THR A 70 8.79 0.09 -3.15
C THR A 70 7.69 -0.86 -3.61
N VAL A 71 6.62 -0.35 -4.23
CA VAL A 71 5.52 -1.19 -4.72
C VAL A 71 5.95 -2.02 -5.93
N ALA A 72 6.72 -1.45 -6.85
CA ALA A 72 7.24 -2.14 -8.03
C ALA A 72 8.20 -3.27 -7.66
N ILE A 73 9.17 -2.99 -6.78
CA ILE A 73 10.13 -3.98 -6.34
C ILE A 73 9.48 -5.00 -5.42
N THR A 74 8.59 -4.61 -4.51
CA THR A 74 7.79 -5.58 -3.74
C THR A 74 7.02 -6.52 -4.68
N MET A 75 6.41 -6.01 -5.75
CA MET A 75 5.74 -6.86 -6.74
C MET A 75 6.69 -7.79 -7.50
N ALA A 76 7.91 -7.33 -7.83
CA ALA A 76 8.92 -8.13 -8.51
C ALA A 76 9.50 -9.21 -7.58
N LEU A 77 9.91 -8.84 -6.37
CA LEU A 77 10.48 -9.74 -5.36
C LEU A 77 9.45 -10.78 -4.91
N LEU A 78 8.19 -10.41 -4.74
CA LEU A 78 7.12 -11.35 -4.40
C LEU A 78 6.88 -12.38 -5.51
N ARG A 79 7.14 -12.03 -6.77
CA ARG A 79 7.09 -12.95 -7.92
C ARG A 79 8.29 -13.89 -7.97
N VAL A 80 9.48 -13.41 -7.62
CA VAL A 80 10.75 -14.15 -7.72
C VAL A 80 11.00 -15.04 -6.50
N LEU A 81 10.67 -14.56 -5.29
CA LEU A 81 10.94 -15.27 -4.03
C LEU A 81 9.90 -16.36 -3.73
N PHE A 82 8.69 -16.25 -4.29
CA PHE A 82 7.60 -17.21 -4.06
C PHE A 82 6.89 -17.65 -5.36
N PRO A 83 7.58 -18.32 -6.29
CA PRO A 83 6.92 -18.98 -7.42
C PRO A 83 6.15 -20.26 -7.02
N TYR A 84 6.41 -20.84 -5.83
CA TYR A 84 6.00 -22.22 -5.49
C TYR A 84 5.31 -22.43 -4.12
N ASP A 85 5.02 -21.38 -3.34
CA ASP A 85 4.41 -21.53 -2.00
C ASP A 85 2.90 -21.21 -2.06
N GLU A 86 2.11 -22.24 -2.38
CA GLU A 86 0.66 -22.14 -2.62
C GLU A 86 -0.11 -21.48 -1.47
N LYS A 87 0.34 -21.65 -0.22
CA LYS A 87 -0.36 -21.13 0.95
C LYS A 87 -0.25 -19.61 1.05
N THR A 88 0.91 -19.05 0.73
CA THR A 88 1.14 -17.59 0.73
C THR A 88 0.46 -16.94 -0.48
N LEU A 89 0.47 -17.63 -1.63
CA LEU A 89 -0.21 -17.19 -2.85
C LEU A 89 -1.74 -17.21 -2.70
N ALA A 90 -2.29 -18.20 -1.98
CA ALA A 90 -3.71 -18.26 -1.65
C ALA A 90 -4.14 -17.09 -0.77
N VAL A 91 -3.40 -16.80 0.30
CA VAL A 91 -3.67 -15.65 1.19
C VAL A 91 -3.54 -14.32 0.44
N LEU A 92 -2.55 -14.18 -0.45
CA LEU A 92 -2.38 -12.98 -1.26
C LEU A 92 -3.48 -12.81 -2.32
N LYS A 93 -3.91 -13.91 -2.97
CA LYS A 93 -5.05 -13.93 -3.89
C LYS A 93 -6.34 -13.55 -3.15
N GLU A 94 -6.54 -14.08 -1.95
CA GLU A 94 -7.71 -13.77 -1.12
C GLU A 94 -7.72 -12.30 -0.69
N LEU A 95 -6.58 -11.75 -0.26
CA LEU A 95 -6.45 -10.33 0.08
C LEU A 95 -6.67 -9.42 -1.13
N ARG A 96 -6.12 -9.77 -2.30
CA ARG A 96 -6.34 -9.05 -3.56
C ARG A 96 -7.81 -9.13 -4.00
N ALA A 97 -8.46 -10.28 -3.83
CA ALA A 97 -9.88 -10.46 -4.11
C ALA A 97 -10.76 -9.62 -3.18
N LYS A 98 -10.47 -9.61 -1.87
CA LYS A 98 -11.16 -8.76 -0.87
C LYS A 98 -11.01 -7.27 -1.22
N MET A 99 -9.83 -6.82 -1.63
CA MET A 99 -9.63 -5.43 -2.07
C MET A 99 -10.41 -5.10 -3.35
N ARG A 100 -10.44 -5.99 -4.35
CA ARG A 100 -11.25 -5.80 -5.57
C ARG A 100 -12.75 -5.74 -5.26
N MET A 101 -13.24 -6.61 -4.38
CA MET A 101 -14.63 -6.63 -3.91
C MET A 101 -15.00 -5.34 -3.18
N LYS A 102 -14.12 -4.85 -2.28
CA LYS A 102 -14.32 -3.58 -1.56
C LYS A 102 -14.31 -2.37 -2.50
N LYS A 103 -13.49 -2.39 -3.56
CA LYS A 103 -13.49 -1.35 -4.60
C LYS A 103 -14.78 -1.36 -5.42
N LYS A 104 -15.26 -2.53 -5.86
CA LYS A 104 -16.53 -2.68 -6.59
C LYS A 104 -17.72 -2.24 -5.74
N SER A 105 -17.78 -2.62 -4.46
CA SER A 105 -18.88 -2.21 -3.58
C SER A 105 -18.87 -0.70 -3.31
N HIS A 106 -17.69 -0.07 -3.20
CA HIS A 106 -17.59 1.39 -3.11
C HIS A 106 -18.05 2.11 -4.39
N MET A 107 -17.74 1.57 -5.56
CA MET A 107 -18.21 2.10 -6.85
C MET A 107 -19.73 1.98 -6.96
N GLY A 108 -20.31 0.81 -6.64
CA GLY A 108 -21.76 0.61 -6.64
C GLY A 108 -22.49 1.52 -5.65
N LYS A 109 -21.98 1.68 -4.43
CA LYS A 109 -22.53 2.64 -3.45
C LYS A 109 -22.46 4.09 -3.93
N ARG A 110 -21.40 4.48 -4.65
CA ARG A 110 -21.29 5.83 -5.24
C ARG A 110 -22.32 6.05 -6.35
N GLU A 111 -22.55 5.04 -7.17
CA GLU A 111 -23.51 5.09 -8.27
C GLU A 111 -24.97 5.14 -7.76
N GLN A 112 -25.28 4.32 -6.76
CA GLN A 112 -26.59 4.31 -6.10
C GLN A 112 -26.89 5.64 -5.40
N ARG A 113 -25.88 6.29 -4.77
CA ARG A 113 -26.01 7.65 -4.21
C ARG A 113 -26.25 8.70 -5.30
N ARG A 114 -25.61 8.59 -6.46
CA ARG A 114 -25.86 9.48 -7.61
C ARG A 114 -27.29 9.33 -8.12
N HIS A 115 -27.78 8.09 -8.25
CA HIS A 115 -29.15 7.82 -8.71
C HIS A 115 -30.20 8.37 -7.74
N ARG A 116 -30.03 8.15 -6.42
CA ARG A 116 -30.91 8.72 -5.38
C ARG A 116 -30.91 10.25 -5.38
N ARG A 117 -29.75 10.89 -5.53
CA ARG A 117 -29.66 12.35 -5.65
C ARG A 117 -30.41 12.88 -6.87
N LYS A 118 -30.28 12.24 -8.03
CA LYS A 118 -31.02 12.62 -9.24
C LYS A 118 -32.54 12.47 -9.05
N ALA A 119 -32.99 11.38 -8.43
CA ALA A 119 -34.41 11.17 -8.13
C ALA A 119 -34.97 12.22 -7.15
N MET A 120 -34.23 12.55 -6.09
CA MET A 120 -34.62 13.61 -5.15
C MET A 120 -34.71 14.98 -5.84
N LEU A 121 -33.73 15.32 -6.68
CA LEU A 121 -33.73 16.58 -7.43
C LEU A 121 -34.91 16.67 -8.42
N ALA A 122 -35.24 15.56 -9.09
CA ALA A 122 -36.40 15.48 -9.98
C ALA A 122 -37.72 15.64 -9.20
N PHE A 123 -37.83 15.01 -8.03
CA PHE A 123 -38.99 15.15 -7.15
C PHE A 123 -39.15 16.58 -6.63
N ALA A 124 -38.07 17.20 -6.13
CA ALA A 124 -38.09 18.58 -5.68
C ALA A 124 -38.48 19.56 -6.80
N LYS A 125 -37.96 19.36 -8.02
CA LYS A 125 -38.38 20.14 -9.20
C LYS A 125 -39.87 19.97 -9.52
N LYS A 126 -40.39 18.74 -9.48
CA LYS A 126 -41.81 18.45 -9.73
C LYS A 126 -42.70 19.14 -8.69
N TYR A 127 -42.31 19.09 -7.42
CA TYR A 127 -43.05 19.72 -6.32
C TYR A 127 -43.04 21.25 -6.45
N LYS A 128 -41.87 21.85 -6.72
CA LYS A 128 -41.72 23.29 -6.96
C LYS A 128 -42.54 23.77 -8.16
N LYS A 129 -42.61 22.99 -9.24
CA LYS A 129 -43.44 23.33 -10.40
C LYS A 129 -44.92 23.32 -10.03
N LYS A 130 -45.39 22.25 -9.37
CA LYS A 130 -46.79 22.12 -8.94
C LYS A 130 -47.22 23.24 -7.97
N SER A 131 -46.34 23.67 -7.06
CA SER A 131 -46.66 24.79 -6.15
C SER A 131 -46.77 26.12 -6.88
N VAL A 132 -45.96 26.35 -7.93
CA VAL A 132 -46.04 27.56 -8.75
C VAL A 132 -47.33 27.57 -9.59
N ASP A 133 -47.75 26.41 -10.10
CA ASP A 133 -48.99 26.28 -10.87
C ASP A 133 -50.26 26.43 -10.00
N LEU A 134 -50.18 26.18 -8.68
CA LEU A 134 -51.28 26.38 -7.72
C LEU A 134 -51.42 27.83 -7.22
N LEU A 135 -50.43 28.68 -7.48
CA LEU A 135 -50.39 30.10 -7.06
C LEU A 135 -50.79 31.06 -8.20
N LYS A 136 -51.15 30.54 -9.37
CA LYS A 136 -51.70 31.27 -10.52
C LYS A 136 -53.18 30.97 -10.64
#